data_AF-A0A174ZDJ0-F1
#
_entry.id   AF-A0A174ZDJ0-F1
#
_cell.length_a   1.000
_cell.length_b   1.000
_cell.length_c   1.000
_cell.angle_alpha   90.00
_cell.angle_beta   90.00
_cell.angle_gamma   90.00
#
_symmetry.space_group_name_H-M   'P 1'
#
loop_
_entity.id
_entity.type
_entity.pdbx_description
1 polymer ?
#
loop_
_entity_poly.entity_id
_entity_poly.type
_entity_poly.pdbx_seq_one_letter_code
_entity_poly.pdbx_strand_id
1 'polypeptide(L)'
;MEVIKLPKKFRMVCYEIMDGKEEALTALETFADKYPHQVAAIKAEVAYFNLDYETALNLDLTVLPWLEEWYYSNVSDEHMIAMAVAALRLHRERELMEALTKEQARIRAENGRPQRDRFCDILMDYLKRGIMPFADNDKNYPYHEPEEPQTKEQLWAKLVEQNKKLSPDDPDAKRKLYNHCCMFGTARDAVDLFEEIQGVPMADSSYRDAIARYIYLGDREKALQTAERLATERLWVVAGPTQVRPMTFFEDPNLREFLLEPDTLQRIREAAFIDNGNLVRK
;
A
#
# COMPACT_ATOMS: atom_id res chain seq x y z
N MET A 1 -18.95 -8.94 -14.16
CA MET A 1 -17.89 -9.38 -15.10
C MET A 1 -17.26 -10.69 -14.65
N GLU A 2 -16.61 -11.43 -15.56
CA GLU A 2 -15.86 -12.66 -15.25
C GLU A 2 -14.38 -12.31 -14.94
N VAL A 3 -13.79 -13.00 -13.97
CA VAL A 3 -12.38 -12.85 -13.62
C VAL A 3 -11.50 -13.44 -14.73
N ILE A 4 -10.50 -12.69 -15.17
CA ILE A 4 -9.59 -13.10 -16.23
C ILE A 4 -8.42 -13.91 -15.67
N LYS A 5 -8.22 -15.12 -16.22
CA LYS A 5 -7.06 -15.96 -15.90
C LYS A 5 -5.88 -15.63 -16.82
N LEU A 6 -4.81 -15.09 -16.22
CA LEU A 6 -3.61 -14.71 -16.95
C LEU A 6 -2.65 -15.89 -17.21
N PRO A 7 -2.01 -15.95 -18.39
CA PRO A 7 -1.10 -17.03 -18.74
C PRO A 7 0.21 -16.91 -17.94
N LYS A 8 0.92 -18.03 -17.77
CA LYS A 8 2.20 -18.05 -17.03
C LYS A 8 3.22 -17.04 -17.57
N LYS A 9 3.32 -16.88 -18.90
CA LYS A 9 4.25 -15.93 -19.52
C LYS A 9 3.97 -14.48 -19.13
N PHE A 10 2.70 -14.08 -19.06
CA PHE A 10 2.31 -12.75 -18.59
C PHE A 10 2.77 -12.53 -17.14
N ARG A 11 2.49 -13.50 -16.26
CA ARG A 11 2.92 -13.46 -14.85
C ARG A 11 4.43 -13.35 -14.69
N MET A 12 5.21 -14.02 -15.55
CA MET A 12 6.68 -13.92 -15.56
C MET A 12 7.15 -12.52 -15.95
N VAL A 13 6.53 -11.91 -16.97
CA VAL A 13 6.83 -10.53 -17.38
C VAL A 13 6.55 -9.56 -16.23
N CYS A 14 5.45 -9.74 -15.49
CA CYS A 14 5.17 -8.91 -14.33
C CYS A 14 6.25 -9.03 -13.23
N TYR A 15 6.76 -10.24 -12.94
CA TYR A 15 7.89 -10.39 -12.01
C TYR A 15 9.15 -9.67 -12.50
N GLU A 16 9.41 -9.64 -13.80
CA GLU A 16 10.55 -8.89 -14.35
C GLU A 16 10.36 -7.38 -14.18
N ILE A 17 9.15 -6.86 -14.44
CA ILE A 17 8.80 -5.45 -14.21
C ILE A 17 8.92 -5.11 -12.71
N MET A 18 8.46 -6.00 -11.83
CA MET A 18 8.55 -5.89 -10.38
C MET A 18 10.02 -5.77 -9.92
N ASP A 19 10.91 -6.54 -10.53
CA ASP A 19 12.36 -6.51 -10.29
C ASP A 19 13.08 -5.31 -10.98
N GLY A 20 12.34 -4.36 -11.55
CA GLY A 20 12.89 -3.15 -12.15
C GLY A 20 13.43 -3.31 -13.56
N LYS A 21 13.15 -4.42 -14.26
CA LYS A 21 13.58 -4.63 -15.66
C LYS A 21 12.67 -3.90 -16.62
N GLU A 22 13.04 -2.68 -17.00
CA GLU A 22 12.22 -1.82 -17.87
C GLU A 22 11.96 -2.45 -19.25
N GLU A 23 12.89 -3.24 -19.79
CA GLU A 23 12.72 -3.94 -21.07
C GLU A 23 11.51 -4.89 -21.09
N ALA A 24 11.10 -5.38 -19.92
CA ALA A 24 9.93 -6.25 -19.77
C ALA A 24 8.61 -5.51 -20.10
N LEU A 25 8.58 -4.18 -20.07
CA LEU A 25 7.43 -3.39 -20.54
C LEU A 25 7.15 -3.62 -22.04
N THR A 26 8.20 -3.77 -22.85
CA THR A 26 8.02 -4.08 -24.27
C THR A 26 7.45 -5.48 -24.46
N ALA A 27 7.88 -6.44 -23.63
CA ALA A 27 7.32 -7.78 -23.64
C ALA A 27 5.84 -7.80 -23.17
N LEU A 28 5.48 -6.95 -22.21
CA LEU A 28 4.12 -6.79 -21.73
C LEU A 28 3.16 -6.34 -22.85
N GLU A 29 3.59 -5.43 -23.73
CA GLU A 29 2.78 -4.94 -24.86
C GLU A 29 2.34 -6.04 -25.82
N THR A 30 3.11 -7.13 -25.92
CA THR A 30 2.73 -8.28 -26.77
C THR A 30 1.44 -8.97 -26.34
N PHE A 31 0.95 -8.67 -25.13
CA PHE A 31 -0.30 -9.18 -24.58
C PHE A 31 -1.49 -8.22 -24.75
N ALA A 32 -1.27 -7.00 -25.24
CA ALA A 32 -2.29 -5.94 -25.26
C ALA A 32 -3.54 -6.30 -26.08
N ASP A 33 -3.38 -7.04 -27.18
CA ASP A 33 -4.51 -7.49 -28.01
C ASP A 33 -5.48 -8.40 -27.26
N LYS A 34 -4.97 -9.20 -26.31
CA LYS A 34 -5.74 -10.22 -25.59
C LYS A 34 -6.10 -9.81 -24.16
N TYR A 35 -5.25 -9.02 -23.52
CA TYR A 35 -5.39 -8.61 -22.12
C TYR A 35 -5.20 -7.08 -21.97
N PRO A 36 -5.95 -6.25 -22.73
CA PRO A 36 -5.70 -4.81 -22.80
C PRO A 36 -5.82 -4.13 -21.43
N HIS A 37 -6.82 -4.52 -20.62
CA HIS A 37 -7.04 -3.90 -19.31
C HIS A 37 -5.95 -4.26 -18.31
N GLN A 38 -5.47 -5.50 -18.31
CA GLN A 38 -4.38 -5.92 -17.41
C GLN A 38 -3.04 -5.30 -17.80
N VAL A 39 -2.76 -5.17 -19.10
CA VAL A 39 -1.59 -4.43 -19.58
C VAL A 39 -1.69 -2.96 -19.16
N ALA A 40 -2.83 -2.32 -19.34
CA ALA A 40 -3.04 -0.92 -18.96
C ALA A 40 -2.87 -0.68 -17.45
N ALA A 41 -3.42 -1.54 -16.60
CA ALA A 41 -3.27 -1.42 -15.14
C ALA A 41 -1.80 -1.56 -14.71
N ILE A 42 -1.07 -2.54 -15.22
CA ILE A 42 0.36 -2.71 -14.89
C ILE A 42 1.18 -1.49 -15.33
N LYS A 43 0.87 -0.93 -16.51
CA LYS A 43 1.50 0.31 -16.97
C LYS A 43 1.14 1.50 -16.08
N ALA A 44 -0.09 1.55 -15.55
CA ALA A 44 -0.49 2.57 -14.60
C ALA A 44 0.32 2.47 -13.31
N GLU A 45 0.48 1.27 -12.73
CA GLU A 45 1.32 1.04 -11.55
C GLU A 45 2.76 1.56 -11.78
N VAL A 46 3.35 1.22 -12.94
CA VAL A 46 4.69 1.70 -13.29
C VAL A 46 4.72 3.23 -13.44
N ALA A 47 3.72 3.83 -14.07
CA ALA A 47 3.62 5.27 -14.25
C ALA A 47 3.48 6.01 -12.90
N TYR A 48 2.67 5.51 -11.96
CA TYR A 48 2.55 6.08 -10.61
C TYR A 48 3.91 6.18 -9.91
N PHE A 49 4.71 5.12 -9.99
CA PHE A 49 6.03 5.07 -9.35
C PHE A 49 7.12 5.80 -10.15
N ASN A 50 6.82 6.24 -11.38
CA ASN A 50 7.69 7.08 -12.18
C ASN A 50 7.33 8.58 -12.10
N LEU A 51 6.45 8.98 -11.17
CA LEU A 51 5.86 10.33 -11.05
C LEU A 51 5.05 10.78 -12.28
N ASP A 52 4.75 9.86 -13.20
CA ASP A 52 3.93 10.15 -14.37
C ASP A 52 2.45 9.94 -14.03
N TYR A 53 1.96 10.78 -13.12
CA TYR A 53 0.57 10.74 -12.65
C TYR A 53 -0.43 10.99 -13.77
N GLU A 54 -0.04 11.73 -14.82
CA GLU A 54 -0.92 12.01 -15.95
C GLU A 54 -1.18 10.74 -16.76
N THR A 55 -0.11 10.03 -17.15
CA THR A 55 -0.24 8.74 -17.82
C THR A 55 -0.92 7.71 -16.93
N ALA A 56 -0.55 7.66 -15.64
CA ALA A 56 -1.15 6.72 -14.68
C ALA A 56 -2.67 6.90 -14.58
N LEU A 57 -3.13 8.14 -14.36
CA LEU A 57 -4.56 8.46 -14.25
C LEU A 57 -5.30 8.17 -15.55
N ASN A 58 -4.72 8.48 -16.72
CA ASN A 58 -5.35 8.20 -18.00
C ASN A 58 -5.53 6.69 -18.25
N LEU A 59 -4.54 5.89 -17.90
CA LEU A 59 -4.60 4.43 -18.01
C LEU A 59 -5.66 3.86 -17.06
N ASP A 60 -5.64 4.27 -15.80
CA ASP A 60 -6.59 3.78 -14.81
C ASP A 60 -8.03 4.22 -15.10
N LEU A 61 -8.27 5.43 -15.63
CA LEU A 61 -9.60 5.85 -16.08
C LEU A 61 -10.15 4.93 -17.18
N THR A 62 -9.26 4.42 -18.04
CA THR A 62 -9.62 3.44 -19.08
C THR A 62 -9.95 2.07 -18.47
N VAL A 63 -9.21 1.68 -17.44
CA VAL A 63 -9.37 0.39 -16.76
C VAL A 63 -10.54 0.39 -15.78
N LEU A 64 -10.97 1.55 -15.26
CA LEU A 64 -11.98 1.65 -14.21
C LEU A 64 -13.20 0.75 -14.44
N PRO A 65 -13.88 0.71 -15.60
CA PRO A 65 -15.04 -0.16 -15.77
C PRO A 65 -14.72 -1.67 -15.62
N TRP A 66 -13.45 -2.05 -15.78
CA TRP A 66 -12.96 -3.42 -15.89
C TRP A 66 -12.23 -3.93 -14.67
N LEU A 67 -12.07 -3.15 -13.58
CA LEU A 67 -11.34 -3.58 -12.38
C LEU A 67 -11.93 -4.86 -11.71
N GLU A 68 -13.16 -5.25 -12.04
CA GLU A 68 -13.75 -6.53 -11.62
C GLU A 68 -13.18 -7.76 -12.37
N GLU A 69 -12.38 -7.57 -13.42
CA GLU A 69 -11.67 -8.65 -14.12
C GLU A 69 -10.53 -9.25 -13.26
N TRP A 70 -10.13 -8.58 -12.17
CA TRP A 70 -9.12 -9.07 -11.25
C TRP A 70 -9.71 -10.05 -10.22
N TYR A 71 -8.95 -11.09 -9.91
CA TYR A 71 -9.33 -12.07 -8.89
C TYR A 71 -9.29 -11.48 -7.47
N TYR A 72 -8.33 -10.60 -7.23
CA TYR A 72 -8.07 -10.02 -5.92
C TYR A 72 -8.69 -8.63 -5.81
N SER A 73 -9.63 -8.46 -4.88
CA SER A 73 -10.40 -7.22 -4.74
C SER A 73 -9.56 -6.02 -4.30
N ASN A 74 -8.48 -6.25 -3.53
CA ASN A 74 -7.60 -5.17 -3.07
C ASN A 74 -6.92 -4.45 -4.25
N VAL A 75 -6.59 -5.15 -5.34
CA VAL A 75 -6.01 -4.49 -6.54
C VAL A 75 -6.96 -3.41 -7.08
N SER A 76 -8.26 -3.71 -7.17
CA SER A 76 -9.24 -2.72 -7.59
C SER A 76 -9.25 -1.50 -6.67
N ASP A 77 -9.25 -1.72 -5.36
CA ASP A 77 -9.35 -0.65 -4.37
C ASP A 77 -8.10 0.23 -4.36
N GLU A 78 -6.92 -0.39 -4.42
CA GLU A 78 -5.61 0.27 -4.47
C GLU A 78 -5.47 1.18 -5.71
N HIS A 79 -5.85 0.70 -6.90
CA HIS A 79 -5.87 1.51 -8.11
C HIS A 79 -6.83 2.70 -7.96
N MET A 80 -8.06 2.45 -7.48
CA MET A 80 -9.04 3.53 -7.33
C MET A 80 -8.60 4.60 -6.31
N ILE A 81 -7.87 4.22 -5.25
CA ILE A 81 -7.26 5.18 -4.32
C ILE A 81 -6.12 5.96 -4.98
N ALA A 82 -5.22 5.27 -5.69
CA ALA A 82 -4.11 5.92 -6.40
C ALA A 82 -4.61 6.93 -7.46
N MET A 83 -5.70 6.60 -8.17
CA MET A 83 -6.38 7.53 -9.08
C MET A 83 -6.86 8.79 -8.38
N ALA A 84 -7.46 8.65 -7.20
CA ALA A 84 -7.95 9.81 -6.44
C ALA A 84 -6.80 10.71 -5.96
N VAL A 85 -5.68 10.11 -5.52
CA VAL A 85 -4.46 10.83 -5.19
C VAL A 85 -3.90 11.58 -6.40
N ALA A 86 -3.79 10.92 -7.56
CA ALA A 86 -3.32 11.55 -8.79
C ALA A 86 -4.25 12.65 -9.29
N ALA A 87 -5.56 12.45 -9.23
CA ALA A 87 -6.54 13.46 -9.63
C ALA A 87 -6.42 14.73 -8.78
N LEU A 88 -6.24 14.61 -7.46
CA LEU A 88 -5.96 15.76 -6.59
C LEU A 88 -4.63 16.43 -6.93
N ARG A 89 -3.58 15.64 -7.20
CA ARG A 89 -2.25 16.15 -7.55
C ARG A 89 -2.24 16.94 -8.85
N LEU A 90 -3.07 16.53 -9.82
CA LEU A 90 -3.19 17.10 -11.16
C LEU A 90 -4.33 18.11 -11.30
N HIS A 91 -5.11 18.37 -10.25
CA HIS A 91 -6.32 19.19 -10.30
C HIS A 91 -7.36 18.71 -11.33
N ARG A 92 -7.53 17.38 -11.41
CA ARG A 92 -8.47 16.66 -12.30
C ARG A 92 -9.63 16.00 -11.52
N GLU A 93 -9.94 16.50 -10.33
CA GLU A 93 -10.94 15.93 -9.42
C GLU A 93 -12.32 15.82 -10.09
N ARG A 94 -12.72 16.84 -10.88
CA ARG A 94 -14.00 16.85 -11.60
C ARG A 94 -14.13 15.68 -12.58
N GLU A 95 -13.08 15.42 -13.35
CA GLU A 95 -13.07 14.34 -14.34
C GLU A 95 -13.20 12.98 -13.66
N LEU A 96 -12.46 12.76 -12.57
CA LEU A 96 -12.56 11.52 -11.83
C LEU A 96 -13.93 11.36 -11.17
N MET A 97 -14.51 12.43 -10.59
CA MET A 97 -15.87 12.37 -10.03
C MET A 97 -16.92 12.02 -11.10
N GLU A 98 -16.80 12.55 -12.32
CA GLU A 98 -17.67 12.18 -13.44
C GLU A 98 -17.50 10.70 -13.84
N ALA A 99 -16.26 10.20 -13.87
CA ALA A 99 -15.98 8.79 -14.15
C ALA A 99 -16.54 7.86 -13.07
N LEU A 100 -16.35 8.19 -11.78
CA LEU A 100 -16.91 7.43 -10.65
C LEU A 100 -18.45 7.42 -10.68
N THR A 101 -19.08 8.55 -11.02
CA THR A 101 -20.55 8.63 -11.16
C THR A 101 -21.06 7.71 -12.28
N LYS A 102 -20.36 7.67 -13.42
CA LYS A 102 -20.68 6.74 -14.52
C LYS A 102 -20.50 5.29 -14.11
N GLU A 103 -19.43 5.00 -13.37
CA GLU A 103 -19.15 3.65 -12.88
C GLU A 103 -20.22 3.17 -11.89
N GLN A 104 -20.67 4.02 -10.96
CA GLN A 104 -21.81 3.69 -10.09
C GLN A 104 -23.09 3.39 -10.88
N ALA A 105 -23.41 4.21 -11.89
CA ALA A 105 -24.57 3.98 -12.73
C ALA A 105 -24.48 2.63 -13.45
N ARG A 106 -23.30 2.26 -13.96
CA ARG A 106 -23.03 0.96 -14.57
C ARG A 106 -23.20 -0.19 -13.58
N ILE A 107 -22.58 -0.11 -12.41
CA ILE A 107 -22.69 -1.14 -11.36
C ILE A 107 -24.17 -1.35 -10.97
N ARG A 108 -24.92 -0.27 -10.77
CA ARG A 108 -26.35 -0.36 -10.42
C ARG A 108 -27.19 -0.97 -11.54
N ALA A 109 -26.92 -0.61 -12.80
CA ALA A 109 -27.63 -1.16 -13.96
C ALA A 109 -27.35 -2.67 -14.16
N GLU A 110 -26.14 -3.12 -13.87
CA GLU A 110 -25.73 -4.52 -14.01
C GLU A 110 -26.00 -5.39 -12.77
N ASN A 111 -26.57 -4.82 -11.69
CA ASN A 111 -26.60 -5.46 -10.37
C ASN A 111 -25.20 -5.96 -9.93
N GLY A 112 -24.18 -5.14 -10.18
CA GLY A 112 -22.78 -5.40 -9.84
C GLY A 112 -22.49 -5.33 -8.34
N ARG A 113 -21.21 -5.23 -7.96
CA ARG A 113 -20.79 -5.35 -6.55
C ARG A 113 -21.21 -4.15 -5.70
N PRO A 114 -22.07 -4.30 -4.67
CA PRO A 114 -22.50 -3.19 -3.82
C PRO A 114 -21.38 -2.56 -2.98
N GLN A 115 -20.29 -3.28 -2.73
CA GLN A 115 -19.10 -2.73 -2.09
C GLN A 115 -18.44 -1.66 -2.97
N ARG A 116 -18.38 -1.90 -4.28
CA ARG A 116 -17.73 -1.02 -5.25
C ARG A 116 -18.53 0.27 -5.50
N ASP A 117 -19.86 0.16 -5.53
CA ASP A 117 -20.75 1.32 -5.57
C ASP A 117 -20.50 2.25 -4.37
N ARG A 118 -20.44 1.68 -3.16
CA ARG A 118 -20.13 2.43 -1.93
C ARG A 118 -18.73 3.02 -1.93
N PHE A 119 -17.76 2.30 -2.50
CA PHE A 119 -16.39 2.80 -2.58
C PHE A 119 -16.27 4.02 -3.50
N CYS A 120 -17.03 4.08 -4.58
CA CYS A 120 -17.13 5.29 -5.40
C CYS A 120 -17.64 6.50 -4.61
N ASP A 121 -18.63 6.32 -3.73
CA ASP A 121 -19.12 7.40 -2.85
C ASP A 121 -18.02 7.91 -1.91
N ILE A 122 -17.26 6.98 -1.31
CA ILE A 122 -16.15 7.30 -0.41
C ILE A 122 -15.07 8.11 -1.14
N LEU A 123 -14.68 7.70 -2.35
CA LEU A 123 -13.68 8.41 -3.14
C LEU A 123 -14.17 9.76 -3.65
N MET A 124 -15.46 9.89 -4.00
CA MET A 124 -16.03 11.19 -4.35
C MET A 124 -16.06 12.15 -3.15
N ASP A 125 -16.29 11.66 -1.92
CA ASP A 125 -16.17 12.49 -0.71
C ASP A 125 -14.72 12.96 -0.50
N TYR A 126 -13.76 12.03 -0.67
CA TYR A 126 -12.33 12.36 -0.62
C TYR A 126 -11.97 13.44 -1.64
N LEU A 127 -12.38 13.31 -2.90
CA LEU A 127 -12.10 14.29 -3.95
C LEU A 127 -12.70 15.68 -3.65
N LYS A 128 -13.83 15.75 -2.93
CA LYS A 128 -14.47 17.02 -2.55
C LYS A 128 -13.81 17.69 -1.35
N ARG A 129 -13.40 16.90 -0.36
CA ARG A 129 -12.93 17.41 0.95
C ARG A 129 -11.42 17.41 1.09
N GLY A 130 -10.71 16.63 0.28
CA GLY A 130 -9.26 16.39 0.40
C GLY A 130 -8.87 15.50 1.60
N ILE A 131 -9.84 14.92 2.31
CA ILE A 131 -9.62 14.05 3.48
C ILE A 131 -9.61 12.61 3.01
N MET A 132 -8.46 11.93 3.18
CA MET A 132 -8.27 10.57 2.70
C MET A 132 -9.27 9.61 3.35
N PRO A 133 -9.82 8.63 2.60
CA PRO A 133 -10.69 7.61 3.16
C PRO A 133 -10.06 6.91 4.35
N PHE A 134 -10.87 6.61 5.36
CA PHE A 134 -10.47 5.85 6.56
C PHE A 134 -9.39 6.49 7.44
N ALA A 135 -8.82 7.64 7.07
CA ALA A 135 -7.83 8.37 7.87
C ALA A 135 -8.38 8.72 9.27
N ASP A 136 -9.65 9.11 9.37
CA ASP A 136 -10.29 9.48 10.65
C ASP A 136 -10.42 8.30 11.64
N ASN A 137 -10.36 7.05 11.14
CA ASN A 137 -10.42 5.84 11.97
C ASN A 137 -9.04 5.19 12.14
N ASP A 138 -8.01 5.72 11.50
CA ASP A 138 -6.65 5.21 11.63
C ASP A 138 -6.00 5.82 12.87
N LYS A 139 -5.79 4.99 13.89
CA LYS A 139 -5.09 5.40 15.11
C LYS A 139 -3.66 5.89 14.86
N ASN A 140 -3.12 5.63 13.67
CA ASN A 140 -1.80 6.04 13.25
C ASN A 140 -1.78 7.32 12.41
N TYR A 141 -2.92 8.01 12.19
CA TYR A 141 -2.92 9.26 11.41
C TYR A 141 -3.95 10.33 11.84
N PRO A 142 -3.50 11.50 12.34
CA PRO A 142 -2.16 11.71 12.90
C PRO A 142 -1.99 10.81 14.13
N TYR A 143 -0.81 10.21 14.27
CA TYR A 143 -0.49 9.45 15.47
C TYR A 143 -0.47 10.36 16.71
N HIS A 144 -1.01 9.83 17.81
CA HIS A 144 -0.94 10.44 19.14
C HIS A 144 -0.52 9.38 20.17
N GLU A 145 0.26 9.79 21.17
CA GLU A 145 0.59 8.90 22.28
C GLU A 145 -0.68 8.50 23.05
N PRO A 146 -0.70 7.28 23.65
CA PRO A 146 -1.74 6.89 24.59
C PRO A 146 -1.86 7.89 25.75
N GLU A 147 -3.06 8.04 26.32
CA GLU A 147 -3.30 8.95 27.46
C GLU A 147 -2.41 8.62 28.68
N GLU A 148 -2.17 7.32 28.91
CA GLU A 148 -1.31 6.81 29.98
C GLU A 148 -0.26 5.85 29.39
N PRO A 149 0.83 6.38 28.80
CA PRO A 149 1.82 5.55 28.14
C PRO A 149 2.64 4.76 29.17
N GLN A 150 3.00 3.54 28.80
CA GLN A 150 3.80 2.63 29.60
C GLN A 150 5.14 2.37 28.93
N THR A 151 6.20 2.33 29.72
CA THR A 151 7.54 2.01 29.22
C THR A 151 7.62 0.58 28.69
N LYS A 152 8.58 0.32 27.79
CA LYS A 152 8.90 -1.02 27.29
C LYS A 152 9.06 -2.03 28.43
N GLU A 153 9.75 -1.66 29.51
CA GLU A 153 10.02 -2.53 30.65
C GLU A 153 8.74 -2.87 31.44
N GLN A 154 7.84 -1.89 31.62
CA GLN A 154 6.54 -2.12 32.26
C GLN A 154 5.67 -3.08 31.43
N LEU A 155 5.64 -2.88 30.11
CA LEU A 155 4.89 -3.75 29.20
C LEU A 155 5.46 -5.17 29.17
N TRP A 156 6.78 -5.31 29.15
CA TRP A 156 7.44 -6.61 29.24
C TRP A 156 7.13 -7.33 30.57
N ALA A 157 7.19 -6.62 31.70
CA ALA A 157 6.86 -7.18 33.00
C ALA A 157 5.42 -7.73 33.04
N LYS A 158 4.45 -6.99 32.48
CA LYS A 158 3.05 -7.45 32.36
C LYS A 158 2.92 -8.69 31.49
N LEU A 159 3.65 -8.75 30.37
CA LEU A 159 3.64 -9.91 29.47
C LEU A 159 4.19 -11.17 30.17
N VAL A 160 5.31 -11.05 30.89
CA VAL A 160 5.92 -12.17 31.63
C VAL A 160 5.03 -12.61 32.80
N GLU A 161 4.33 -11.69 33.47
CA GLU A 161 3.36 -12.03 34.51
C GLU A 161 2.21 -12.89 33.96
N GLN A 162 1.67 -12.51 32.79
CA GLN A 162 0.60 -13.26 32.12
C GLN A 162 1.09 -14.60 31.55
N ASN A 163 2.33 -14.67 31.09
CA ASN A 163 2.92 -15.89 30.56
C ASN A 163 4.41 -16.02 30.94
N LYS A 164 4.66 -16.73 32.04
CA LYS A 164 6.01 -16.98 32.58
C LYS A 164 6.94 -17.77 31.66
N LYS A 165 6.45 -18.30 30.53
CA LYS A 165 7.25 -19.03 29.53
C LYS A 165 7.84 -18.11 28.44
N LEU A 166 7.46 -16.84 28.40
CA LEU A 166 8.02 -15.91 27.42
C LEU A 166 9.52 -15.71 27.67
N SER A 167 10.30 -15.83 26.60
CA SER A 167 11.72 -15.53 26.60
C SER A 167 11.95 -14.21 25.85
N PRO A 168 12.83 -13.31 26.33
CA PRO A 168 13.15 -12.08 25.62
C PRO A 168 13.85 -12.34 24.27
N ASP A 169 14.46 -13.51 24.10
CA ASP A 169 15.15 -13.90 22.87
C ASP A 169 14.22 -14.53 21.82
N ASP A 170 13.00 -14.89 22.20
CA ASP A 170 12.02 -15.50 21.30
C ASP A 170 11.45 -14.46 20.31
N PRO A 171 11.57 -14.66 18.97
CA PRO A 171 11.00 -13.76 17.97
C PRO A 171 9.50 -13.47 18.15
N ASP A 172 8.73 -14.47 18.59
CA ASP A 172 7.28 -14.31 18.81
C ASP A 172 7.01 -13.39 20.00
N ALA A 173 7.81 -13.52 21.07
CA ALA A 173 7.74 -12.66 22.24
C ALA A 173 8.15 -11.22 21.91
N LYS A 174 9.20 -11.03 21.10
CA LYS A 174 9.66 -9.73 20.60
C LYS A 174 8.56 -9.02 19.79
N ARG A 175 7.92 -9.73 18.85
CA ARG A 175 6.75 -9.20 18.12
C ARG A 175 5.61 -8.81 19.04
N LYS A 176 5.29 -9.68 20.02
CA LYS A 176 4.22 -9.42 20.97
C LYS A 176 4.51 -8.16 21.78
N LEU A 177 5.74 -7.99 22.27
CA LEU A 177 6.16 -6.79 22.99
C LEU A 177 6.08 -5.54 22.10
N TYR A 178 6.53 -5.62 20.85
CA TYR A 178 6.41 -4.51 19.90
C TYR A 178 4.96 -4.07 19.70
N ASN A 179 4.04 -5.02 19.47
CA ASN A 179 2.62 -4.72 19.34
C ASN A 179 2.05 -4.06 20.61
N HIS A 180 2.49 -4.49 21.80
CA HIS A 180 2.08 -3.84 23.05
C HIS A 180 2.65 -2.41 23.17
N CYS A 181 3.89 -2.18 22.74
CA CYS A 181 4.48 -0.85 22.70
C CYS A 181 3.72 0.06 21.72
N CYS A 182 3.28 -0.47 20.58
CA CYS A 182 2.44 0.30 19.65
C CYS A 182 1.09 0.68 20.28
N MET A 183 0.47 -0.21 21.06
CA MET A 183 -0.85 0.05 21.65
C MET A 183 -0.81 0.92 22.92
N PHE A 184 0.21 0.74 23.76
CA PHE A 184 0.22 1.26 25.14
C PHE A 184 1.52 1.98 25.50
N GLY A 185 2.52 1.96 24.63
CA GLY A 185 3.83 2.57 24.88
C GLY A 185 3.96 3.99 24.36
N THR A 186 5.11 4.59 24.66
CA THR A 186 5.54 5.86 24.05
C THR A 186 5.94 5.63 22.60
N ALA A 187 5.90 6.69 21.78
CA ALA A 187 6.41 6.61 20.41
C ALA A 187 7.89 6.23 20.38
N ARG A 188 8.68 6.78 21.31
CA ARG A 188 10.12 6.52 21.45
C ARG A 188 10.41 5.06 21.74
N ASP A 189 9.77 4.48 22.75
CA ASP A 189 9.99 3.08 23.12
C ASP A 189 9.62 2.12 21.98
N ALA A 190 8.55 2.43 21.24
CA ALA A 190 8.12 1.62 20.11
C ALA A 190 9.14 1.64 18.97
N VAL A 191 9.64 2.82 18.56
CA VAL A 191 10.64 2.89 17.48
C VAL A 191 12.00 2.34 17.91
N ASP A 192 12.43 2.58 19.14
CA ASP A 192 13.68 2.02 19.68
C ASP A 192 13.61 0.48 19.68
N LEU A 193 12.48 -0.09 20.12
CA LEU A 193 12.26 -1.53 20.07
C LEU A 193 12.19 -2.05 18.63
N PHE A 194 11.56 -1.32 17.70
CA PHE A 194 11.52 -1.71 16.29
C PHE A 194 12.92 -1.84 15.68
N GLU A 195 13.85 -0.97 16.09
CA GLU A 195 15.25 -1.05 15.68
C GLU A 195 16.00 -2.21 16.37
N GLU A 196 15.75 -2.45 17.66
CA GLU A 196 16.35 -3.56 18.42
C GLU A 196 16.00 -4.93 17.83
N ILE A 197 14.80 -5.09 17.26
CA ILE A 197 14.29 -6.38 16.77
C ILE A 197 14.51 -6.57 15.26
N GLN A 198 15.44 -5.83 14.65
CA GLN A 198 15.82 -6.04 13.25
C GLN A 198 16.14 -7.53 12.97
N GLY A 199 15.63 -8.05 11.86
CA GLY A 199 15.75 -9.46 11.48
C GLY A 199 14.63 -10.36 12.02
N VAL A 200 13.79 -9.89 12.94
CA VAL A 200 12.52 -10.56 13.27
C VAL A 200 11.53 -10.30 12.12
N PRO A 201 10.92 -11.34 11.51
CA PRO A 201 9.88 -11.13 10.50
C PRO A 201 8.69 -10.37 11.10
N MET A 202 8.33 -9.23 10.52
CA MET A 202 7.25 -8.35 10.97
C MET A 202 6.13 -8.28 9.92
N ALA A 203 4.92 -7.92 10.34
CA ALA A 203 3.79 -7.69 9.43
C ALA A 203 3.87 -6.29 8.81
N ASP A 204 3.16 -6.07 7.69
CA ASP A 204 3.05 -4.75 7.03
C ASP A 204 2.61 -3.65 8.01
N SER A 205 1.60 -3.94 8.83
CA SER A 205 1.10 -3.01 9.85
C SER A 205 2.17 -2.56 10.84
N SER A 206 3.14 -3.43 11.16
CA SER A 206 4.23 -3.10 12.08
C SER A 206 5.17 -2.04 11.50
N TYR A 207 5.41 -2.07 10.19
CA TYR A 207 6.20 -1.03 9.51
C TYR A 207 5.42 0.28 9.46
N ARG A 208 4.12 0.24 9.12
CA ARG A 208 3.25 1.43 9.13
C ARG A 208 3.18 2.08 10.52
N ASP A 209 3.07 1.27 11.57
CA ASP A 209 3.14 1.71 12.97
C ASP A 209 4.45 2.46 13.27
N ALA A 210 5.59 1.94 12.82
CA ALA A 210 6.88 2.58 13.01
C ALA A 210 6.98 3.90 12.23
N ILE A 211 6.53 3.92 10.97
CA ILE A 211 6.53 5.11 10.10
C ILE A 211 5.74 6.25 10.75
N ALA A 212 4.51 5.99 11.20
CA ALA A 212 3.67 6.99 11.86
C ALA A 212 4.34 7.59 13.12
N ARG A 213 5.04 6.76 13.90
CA ARG A 213 5.77 7.19 15.11
C ARG A 213 7.04 7.98 14.79
N TYR A 214 7.78 7.60 13.75
CA TYR A 214 8.92 8.40 13.29
C TYR A 214 8.47 9.79 12.81
N ILE A 215 7.36 9.86 12.05
CA ILE A 215 6.76 11.14 11.64
C ILE A 215 6.37 11.97 12.86
N TYR A 216 5.68 11.36 13.84
CA TYR A 216 5.30 12.03 15.09
C TYR A 216 6.52 12.59 15.87
N LEU A 217 7.61 11.82 15.92
CA LEU A 217 8.87 12.23 16.57
C LEU A 217 9.68 13.24 15.76
N GLY A 218 9.23 13.60 14.54
CA GLY A 218 9.93 14.51 13.64
C GLY A 218 11.10 13.89 12.88
N ASP A 219 11.27 12.57 12.91
CA ASP A 219 12.34 11.84 12.22
C ASP A 219 11.88 11.35 10.84
N ARG A 220 11.76 12.31 9.92
CA ARG A 220 11.28 12.06 8.56
C ARG A 220 12.17 11.09 7.77
N GLU A 221 13.49 11.11 8.00
CA GLU A 221 14.42 10.24 7.29
C GLU A 221 14.30 8.79 7.76
N LYS A 222 14.14 8.53 9.07
CA LYS A 222 13.84 7.17 9.56
C LYS A 222 12.50 6.66 9.07
N ALA A 223 11.49 7.52 8.96
CA ALA A 223 10.21 7.16 8.38
C ALA A 223 10.37 6.69 6.92
N LEU A 224 11.12 7.44 6.10
CA LEU A 224 11.40 7.09 4.71
C LEU A 224 12.22 5.79 4.59
N GLN A 225 13.28 5.63 5.39
CA GLN A 225 14.05 4.38 5.45
C GLN A 225 13.18 3.18 5.83
N THR A 226 12.19 3.38 6.69
CA THR A 226 11.25 2.32 7.07
C THR A 226 10.27 2.00 5.93
N ALA A 227 9.86 3.00 5.14
CA ALA A 227 9.07 2.80 3.93
C ALA A 227 9.86 2.06 2.83
N GLU A 228 11.14 2.37 2.64
CA GLU A 228 12.05 1.63 1.74
C GLU A 228 12.20 0.17 2.18
N ARG A 229 12.36 -0.08 3.49
CA ARG A 229 12.40 -1.43 4.04
C ARG A 229 11.09 -2.17 3.79
N LEU A 230 9.94 -1.53 4.05
CA LEU A 230 8.63 -2.13 3.77
C LEU A 230 8.46 -2.47 2.28
N ALA A 231 8.92 -1.60 1.38
CA ALA A 231 8.90 -1.85 -0.06
C ALA A 231 9.78 -3.06 -0.44
N THR A 232 10.96 -3.16 0.17
CA THR A 232 11.92 -4.27 -0.04
C THR A 232 11.38 -5.61 0.48
N GLU A 233 10.65 -5.61 1.60
CA GLU A 233 10.06 -6.84 2.16
C GLU A 233 8.96 -7.45 1.29
N ARG A 234 8.46 -6.70 0.29
CA ARG A 234 7.42 -7.16 -0.65
C ARG A 234 6.15 -7.68 0.01
N LEU A 235 5.86 -7.21 1.23
CA LEU A 235 4.62 -7.51 1.96
C LEU A 235 3.37 -6.95 1.25
N TRP A 236 3.58 -6.02 0.31
CA TRP A 236 2.56 -5.48 -0.57
C TRP A 236 2.13 -6.45 -1.70
N VAL A 237 2.91 -7.49 -2.02
CA VAL A 237 2.59 -8.47 -3.09
C VAL A 237 1.57 -9.52 -2.61
N VAL A 238 0.44 -9.09 -2.07
CA VAL A 238 -0.62 -9.98 -1.57
C VAL A 238 -1.51 -10.52 -2.69
N ALA A 239 -1.57 -9.81 -3.83
CA ALA A 239 -2.46 -10.11 -4.96
C ALA A 239 -1.82 -10.96 -6.09
N GLY A 240 -0.73 -11.67 -5.79
CA GLY A 240 -0.04 -12.48 -6.78
C GLY A 240 0.68 -11.65 -7.85
N PRO A 241 1.03 -12.24 -9.00
CA PRO A 241 2.02 -11.66 -9.90
C PRO A 241 1.59 -10.41 -10.67
N THR A 242 0.34 -9.96 -10.57
CA THR A 242 -0.14 -8.82 -11.38
C THR A 242 0.17 -7.46 -10.78
N GLN A 243 0.40 -7.41 -9.48
CA GLN A 243 0.80 -6.19 -8.78
C GLN A 243 2.32 -6.08 -8.86
N VAL A 244 2.82 -5.05 -9.53
CA VAL A 244 4.24 -4.85 -9.82
C VAL A 244 4.86 -3.73 -9.00
N ARG A 245 4.05 -2.92 -8.31
CA ARG A 245 4.48 -1.86 -7.41
C ARG A 245 3.70 -1.88 -6.08
N PRO A 246 4.21 -1.24 -4.99
CA PRO A 246 3.51 -1.19 -3.71
C PRO A 246 2.33 -0.20 -3.73
N MET A 247 1.30 -0.51 -4.52
CA MET A 247 0.13 0.35 -4.70
C MET A 247 -0.66 0.56 -3.39
N THR A 248 -0.60 -0.41 -2.46
CA THR A 248 -1.13 -0.27 -1.09
C THR A 248 -0.56 0.90 -0.30
N PHE A 249 0.58 1.48 -0.72
CA PHE A 249 1.16 2.65 -0.06
C PHE A 249 0.31 3.91 -0.30
N PHE A 250 -0.47 3.97 -1.39
CA PHE A 250 -1.39 5.08 -1.62
C PHE A 250 -2.57 5.10 -0.65
N GLU A 251 -2.82 3.99 0.05
CA GLU A 251 -3.87 3.90 1.08
C GLU A 251 -3.41 4.42 2.44
N ASP A 252 -2.10 4.56 2.65
CA ASP A 252 -1.54 5.03 3.91
C ASP A 252 -1.31 6.55 3.87
N PRO A 253 -2.04 7.33 4.68
CA PRO A 253 -1.87 8.78 4.70
C PRO A 253 -0.47 9.21 5.17
N ASN A 254 0.23 8.40 5.97
CA ASN A 254 1.60 8.67 6.40
C ASN A 254 2.63 8.51 5.26
N LEU A 255 2.31 7.70 4.24
CA LEU A 255 3.19 7.49 3.08
C LEU A 255 2.94 8.47 1.94
N ARG A 256 1.77 9.12 1.94
CA ARG A 256 1.32 9.98 0.84
C ARG A 256 2.34 11.06 0.46
N GLU A 257 2.91 11.77 1.42
CA GLU A 257 3.89 12.83 1.13
C GLU A 257 5.14 12.26 0.46
N PHE A 258 5.63 11.11 0.93
CA PHE A 258 6.79 10.44 0.32
C PHE A 258 6.49 9.94 -1.11
N LEU A 259 5.25 9.60 -1.41
CA LEU A 259 4.87 9.19 -2.76
C LEU A 259 4.77 10.38 -3.72
N LEU A 260 4.42 11.57 -3.24
CA LEU A 260 4.22 12.76 -4.08
C LEU A 260 5.50 13.56 -4.34
N GLU A 261 6.55 13.32 -3.57
CA GLU A 261 7.85 13.96 -3.70
C GLU A 261 8.81 13.15 -4.58
N PRO A 262 9.49 13.79 -5.56
CA PRO A 262 10.30 13.05 -6.52
C PRO A 262 11.41 12.18 -5.93
N ASP A 263 12.22 12.75 -5.04
CA ASP A 263 13.40 12.08 -4.48
C ASP A 263 13.00 10.89 -3.59
N THR A 264 11.92 11.05 -2.81
CA THR A 264 11.45 10.02 -1.89
C THR A 264 10.70 8.91 -2.62
N LEU A 265 9.91 9.22 -3.64
CA LEU A 265 9.25 8.21 -4.46
C LEU A 265 10.27 7.40 -5.25
N GLN A 266 11.32 8.04 -5.78
CA GLN A 266 12.41 7.33 -6.45
C GLN A 266 13.06 6.30 -5.54
N ARG A 267 13.37 6.67 -4.29
CA ARG A 267 13.93 5.78 -3.27
C ARG A 267 13.02 4.60 -2.97
N ILE A 268 11.73 4.84 -2.73
CA ILE A 268 10.74 3.78 -2.49
C ILE A 268 10.63 2.84 -3.69
N ARG A 269 10.60 3.39 -4.92
CA ARG A 269 10.56 2.62 -6.15
C ARG A 269 11.78 1.70 -6.27
N GLU A 270 12.97 2.24 -6.08
CA GLU A 270 14.22 1.48 -6.18
C GLU A 270 14.30 0.38 -5.10
N ALA A 271 13.84 0.67 -3.89
CA ALA A 271 13.73 -0.32 -2.83
C ALA A 271 12.76 -1.47 -3.19
N ALA A 272 11.64 -1.17 -3.85
CA ALA A 272 10.68 -2.19 -4.29
C ALA A 272 11.25 -3.15 -5.36
N PHE A 273 12.28 -2.74 -6.10
CA PHE A 273 12.93 -3.61 -7.10
C PHE A 273 13.77 -4.72 -6.46
N ILE A 274 14.17 -4.57 -5.21
CA ILE A 274 15.02 -5.53 -4.51
C ILE A 274 14.15 -6.74 -4.11
N ASP A 275 14.52 -7.93 -4.59
CA ASP A 275 14.00 -9.19 -4.08
C ASP A 275 14.96 -9.75 -3.02
N ASN A 276 14.56 -9.69 -1.75
CA ASN A 276 15.33 -10.24 -0.64
C ASN A 276 15.10 -11.75 -0.42
N GLY A 277 14.40 -12.42 -1.35
CA GLY A 277 14.11 -13.86 -1.29
C GLY A 277 12.83 -14.21 -0.53
N ASN A 278 12.09 -13.22 -0.03
CA ASN A 278 10.84 -13.45 0.69
C ASN A 278 9.64 -13.71 -0.23
N LEU A 279 9.76 -13.36 -1.52
CA LEU A 279 8.68 -13.56 -2.48
C LEU A 279 8.65 -14.99 -3.05
N VAL A 280 7.58 -15.74 -2.76
CA VAL A 280 7.35 -17.06 -3.39
C VAL A 280 6.79 -16.87 -4.80
N ARG A 281 7.65 -16.97 -5.82
CA ARG A 281 7.25 -16.92 -7.24
C ARG A 281 6.60 -18.25 -7.67
N LYS A 282 5.26 -18.31 -7.78
CA LYS A 282 4.49 -19.50 -8.21
C LYS A 282 4.03 -19.46 -9.68
#